data_AF-A0A841DRK3-F1
#
_entry.id   AF-A0A841DRK3-F1
#
_cell.length_a   1.000
_cell.length_b   1.000
_cell.length_c   1.000
_cell.angle_alpha   90.00
_cell.angle_beta   90.00
_cell.angle_gamma   90.00
#
_symmetry.space_group_name_H-M   'P 1'
#
loop_
_entity.id
_entity.type
_entity.pdbx_description
1 polymer ?
#
loop_
_entity_poly.entity_id
_entity_poly.type
_entity_poly.pdbx_seq_one_letter_code
_entity_poly.pdbx_strand_id
1 'polypeptide(L)'
;MDAKELHPVVAGLFARGGRTVRVAIEQEYVVAGADGGVVPIGTVRRAAADALAARYISFEPGGQLELSLPPSAEPVRDLRALAADLRSRLAAYGITLHETPVDRRPDVPLQLTSPRYVAMQQHLDRIGPAGRRMMRRTASTQVCLDWWPGPDGIEQWRVLNLAGPLLAARFTRDRERLAIWLAVDPARTGFDDRLLRGTDPVAPYAAFAAGAEVFVEGGPAEHVSTLFPPVRPRGRYLEVRFLDAQPPEALDEVVGALERLMYDDAHRRNVLRSLETASLRESWGALDRVVAA
;
A
#
# COMPACT_ATOMS: atom_id res chain seq x y z
N MET A 1 12.12 1.70 -21.07
CA MET A 1 13.05 0.80 -20.36
C MET A 1 12.65 -0.63 -20.70
N ASP A 2 13.60 -1.49 -21.08
CA ASP A 2 13.25 -2.87 -21.42
C ASP A 2 13.28 -3.80 -20.20
N ALA A 3 12.68 -4.99 -20.33
CA ALA A 3 12.61 -5.96 -19.24
C ALA A 3 14.00 -6.50 -18.82
N LYS A 4 15.00 -6.48 -19.71
CA LYS A 4 16.35 -6.96 -19.42
C LYS A 4 17.10 -5.98 -18.51
N GLU A 5 16.93 -4.68 -18.74
CA GLU A 5 17.45 -3.61 -17.89
C GLU A 5 16.79 -3.62 -16.50
N LEU A 6 15.49 -3.92 -16.45
CA LEU A 6 14.72 -3.97 -15.20
C LEU A 6 14.98 -5.22 -14.36
N HIS A 7 15.36 -6.33 -15.00
CA HIS A 7 15.47 -7.63 -14.34
C HIS A 7 16.34 -7.63 -13.07
N PRO A 8 17.56 -7.06 -13.05
CA PRO A 8 18.40 -7.07 -11.85
C PRO A 8 17.76 -6.32 -10.66
N VAL A 9 17.10 -5.19 -10.93
CA VAL A 9 16.39 -4.41 -9.91
C VAL A 9 15.19 -5.20 -9.37
N VAL A 10 14.39 -5.78 -10.26
CA VAL A 10 13.22 -6.57 -9.87
C VAL A 10 13.63 -7.83 -9.11
N ALA A 11 14.69 -8.52 -9.53
CA ALA A 11 15.22 -9.69 -8.81
C ALA A 11 15.61 -9.32 -7.37
N GLY A 12 16.17 -8.12 -7.16
CA GLY A 12 16.46 -7.59 -5.83
C GLY A 12 15.22 -7.40 -4.94
N LEU A 13 14.05 -7.12 -5.53
CA LEU A 13 12.79 -7.02 -4.78
C LEU A 13 12.28 -8.38 -4.28
N PHE A 14 12.68 -9.48 -4.91
CA PHE A 14 12.32 -10.84 -4.48
C PHE A 14 13.47 -11.54 -3.75
N ALA A 15 14.46 -10.78 -3.28
CA ALA A 15 15.61 -11.31 -2.56
C ALA A 15 15.18 -12.00 -1.25
N ARG A 16 15.29 -13.32 -1.22
CA ARG A 16 14.77 -14.15 -0.13
C ARG A 16 15.68 -14.10 1.11
N GLY A 17 15.07 -13.95 2.28
CA GLY A 17 15.72 -14.11 3.59
C GLY A 17 15.61 -15.54 4.11
N GLY A 18 15.84 -15.71 5.41
CA GLY A 18 15.48 -16.94 6.12
C GLY A 18 13.96 -17.04 6.38
N ARG A 19 13.52 -18.13 7.01
CA ARG A 19 12.13 -18.28 7.44
C ARG A 19 11.89 -17.56 8.76
N THR A 20 11.34 -16.35 8.69
CA THR A 20 10.89 -15.56 9.83
C THR A 20 9.44 -15.15 9.65
N VAL A 21 8.76 -14.73 10.72
CA VAL A 21 7.32 -14.45 10.72
C VAL A 21 7.00 -13.03 11.16
N ARG A 22 7.95 -12.10 10.96
CA ARG A 22 7.79 -10.75 11.50
C ARG A 22 6.74 -9.98 10.72
N VAL A 23 6.05 -9.10 11.43
CA VAL A 23 4.99 -8.25 10.89
C VAL A 23 5.25 -6.81 11.27
N ALA A 24 5.11 -5.92 10.30
CA ALA A 24 5.12 -4.47 10.47
C ALA A 24 3.83 -3.87 9.87
N ILE A 25 3.49 -2.66 10.32
CA ILE A 25 2.32 -1.92 9.84
C ILE A 25 2.78 -0.52 9.41
N GLU A 26 2.35 -0.11 8.23
CA GLU A 26 2.36 1.28 7.79
C GLU A 26 0.92 1.82 7.85
N GLN A 27 0.73 2.96 8.50
CA GLN A 27 -0.59 3.56 8.68
C GLN A 27 -0.60 5.00 8.20
N GLU A 28 -1.42 5.27 7.19
CA GLU A 28 -1.68 6.62 6.69
C GLU A 28 -2.89 7.25 7.40
N TYR A 29 -2.82 8.55 7.62
CA TYR A 29 -3.87 9.36 8.24
C TYR A 29 -4.16 10.59 7.38
N VAL A 30 -5.44 10.89 7.18
CA VAL A 30 -5.87 12.21 6.73
C VAL A 30 -5.64 13.20 7.88
N VAL A 31 -4.92 14.29 7.60
CA VAL A 31 -4.62 15.34 8.57
C VAL A 31 -5.57 16.52 8.39
N ALA A 32 -6.14 17.03 9.48
CA ALA A 32 -7.03 18.18 9.45
C ALA A 32 -6.70 19.19 10.57
N GLY A 33 -6.84 20.48 10.25
CA GLY A 33 -6.80 21.56 11.23
C GLY A 33 -8.12 21.65 12.01
N ALA A 34 -8.16 22.53 13.01
CA ALA A 34 -9.35 22.74 13.84
C ALA A 34 -10.58 23.23 13.05
N ASP A 35 -10.36 23.85 11.89
CA ASP A 35 -11.38 24.28 10.93
C ASP A 35 -11.75 23.18 9.90
N GLY A 36 -11.17 21.99 10.01
CA GLY A 36 -11.28 20.90 9.02
C GLY A 36 -10.37 21.09 7.80
N GLY A 37 -9.62 22.19 7.71
CA GLY A 37 -8.78 22.56 6.58
C GLY A 37 -7.54 21.68 6.42
N VAL A 38 -6.94 21.74 5.22
CA VAL A 38 -5.65 21.09 4.95
C VAL A 38 -4.55 21.77 5.77
N VAL A 39 -3.71 20.98 6.42
CA VAL A 39 -2.57 21.48 7.19
C VAL A 39 -1.28 21.33 6.38
N PRO A 40 -0.43 22.38 6.29
CA PRO A 40 0.87 22.26 5.65
C PRO A 40 1.76 21.21 6.34
N ILE A 41 2.43 20.34 5.57
CA ILE A 41 3.35 19.30 6.08
C ILE A 41 4.36 19.87 7.08
N GLY A 42 4.92 21.07 6.80
CA GLY A 42 5.88 21.71 7.69
C GLY A 42 5.32 22.05 9.07
N THR A 43 4.02 22.35 9.15
CA THR A 43 3.32 22.61 10.42
C THR A 43 3.09 21.31 11.18
N VAL A 44 2.62 20.25 10.50
CA VAL A 44 2.44 18.92 11.11
C VAL A 44 3.77 18.38 11.64
N ARG A 45 4.86 18.51 10.87
CA ARG A 45 6.20 18.04 11.26
C ARG A 45 6.72 18.74 12.51
N ARG A 46 6.51 20.06 12.63
CA ARG A 46 6.91 20.81 13.84
C ARG A 46 6.08 20.38 15.06
N ALA A 47 4.77 20.23 14.88
CA ALA A 47 3.87 19.80 15.97
C ALA A 47 4.17 18.36 16.46
N ALA A 48 4.64 17.49 15.57
CA ALA A 48 4.98 16.11 15.86
C ALA A 48 6.44 15.89 16.29
N ALA A 49 7.27 16.94 16.38
CA ALA A 49 8.72 16.80 16.56
C ALA A 49 9.13 16.02 17.82
N ASP A 50 8.38 16.21 18.91
CA ASP A 50 8.62 15.54 20.20
C ASP A 50 7.74 14.29 20.43
N ALA A 51 6.99 13.86 19.40
CA ALA A 51 6.21 12.63 19.48
C ALA A 51 7.14 11.41 19.53
N LEU A 52 6.75 10.38 20.28
CA LEU A 52 7.47 9.09 20.32
C LEU A 52 7.61 8.48 18.91
N ALA A 53 6.64 8.77 18.05
CA ALA A 53 6.58 8.31 16.67
C ALA A 53 7.43 9.14 15.69
N ALA A 54 8.04 10.26 16.10
CA ALA A 54 8.62 11.26 15.20
C ALA A 54 9.58 10.70 14.13
N ARG A 55 10.40 9.71 14.51
CA ARG A 55 11.37 9.05 13.60
C ARG A 55 10.73 8.12 12.57
N TYR A 56 9.47 7.78 12.74
CA TYR A 56 8.70 6.91 11.85
C TYR A 56 7.71 7.71 10.98
N ILE A 57 7.70 9.03 11.10
CA ILE A 57 6.77 9.90 10.36
C ILE A 57 7.33 10.21 8.97
N SER A 58 6.56 9.82 7.96
CA SER A 58 6.67 10.25 6.57
C SER A 58 5.39 10.97 6.15
N PHE A 59 5.33 11.41 4.89
CA PHE A 59 4.15 12.07 4.34
C PHE A 59 3.88 11.58 2.91
N GLU A 60 2.61 11.53 2.56
CA GLU A 60 2.14 11.30 1.20
C GLU A 60 1.95 12.62 0.44
N PRO A 61 1.78 12.60 -0.91
CA PRO A 61 1.78 13.82 -1.71
C PRO A 61 0.75 14.88 -1.33
N GLY A 62 -0.42 14.49 -0.80
CA GLY A 62 -1.46 15.42 -0.32
C GLY A 62 -1.21 15.99 1.08
N GLY A 63 -0.20 15.49 1.79
CA GLY A 63 0.06 15.81 3.19
C GLY A 63 -0.63 14.88 4.18
N GLN A 64 -1.10 13.71 3.74
CA GLN A 64 -1.39 12.61 4.66
C GLN A 64 -0.13 12.32 5.46
N LEU A 65 -0.30 12.06 6.75
CA LEU A 65 0.78 11.59 7.61
C LEU A 65 0.84 10.07 7.53
N GLU A 66 2.01 9.51 7.32
CA GLU A 66 2.22 8.06 7.41
C GLU A 66 3.11 7.75 8.61
N LEU A 67 2.76 6.68 9.33
CA LEU A 67 3.61 6.01 10.31
C LEU A 67 4.09 4.68 9.74
N SER A 68 5.39 4.58 9.43
CA SER A 68 6.01 3.34 8.96
C SER A 68 6.84 2.70 10.09
N LEU A 69 6.25 1.74 10.81
CA LEU A 69 6.84 1.13 11.99
C LEU A 69 7.75 -0.07 11.64
N PRO A 70 8.83 -0.32 12.40
CA PRO A 70 9.58 -1.55 12.26
C PRO A 70 8.74 -2.74 12.73
N PRO A 71 9.11 -3.97 12.30
CA PRO A 71 8.42 -5.15 12.78
C PRO A 71 8.57 -5.34 14.29
N SER A 72 7.52 -5.84 14.93
CA SER A 72 7.52 -6.16 16.35
C SER A 72 6.69 -7.41 16.67
N ALA A 73 6.75 -7.85 17.93
CA ALA A 73 5.93 -8.97 18.41
C ALA A 73 4.46 -8.56 18.67
N GLU A 74 4.19 -7.27 18.86
CA GLU A 74 2.86 -6.73 19.12
C GLU A 74 2.60 -5.50 18.22
N PRO A 75 2.65 -5.64 16.87
CA PRO A 75 2.68 -4.51 15.94
C PRO A 75 1.45 -3.59 16.07
N VAL A 76 0.29 -4.18 16.34
CA VAL A 76 -0.96 -3.42 16.55
C VAL A 76 -0.91 -2.61 17.85
N ARG A 77 -0.37 -3.19 18.93
CA ARG A 77 -0.23 -2.49 20.23
C ARG A 77 0.76 -1.33 20.12
N ASP A 78 1.89 -1.56 19.45
CA ASP A 78 2.91 -0.53 19.24
C ASP A 78 2.36 0.64 18.41
N LEU A 79 1.64 0.35 17.32
CA LEU A 79 0.97 1.37 16.52
C LEU A 79 -0.05 2.15 17.35
N ARG A 80 -0.89 1.47 18.13
CA ARG A 80 -1.87 2.12 19.03
C ARG A 80 -1.19 3.08 20.00
N ALA A 81 -0.12 2.65 20.66
CA ALA A 81 0.59 3.47 21.65
C ALA A 81 1.25 4.69 21.00
N LEU A 82 1.94 4.51 19.88
CA LEU A 82 2.62 5.58 19.16
C LEU A 82 1.64 6.58 18.53
N ALA A 83 0.53 6.09 17.96
CA ALA A 83 -0.52 6.94 17.41
C ALA A 83 -1.26 7.73 18.50
N ALA A 84 -1.46 7.16 19.70
CA ALA A 84 -2.08 7.86 20.82
C ALA A 84 -1.23 9.03 21.33
N ASP A 85 0.09 8.83 21.52
CA ASP A 85 1.01 9.93 21.85
C ASP A 85 1.02 10.99 20.74
N LEU A 86 1.15 10.57 19.48
CA LEU A 86 1.17 11.50 18.34
C LEU A 86 -0.11 12.36 18.28
N ARG A 87 -1.29 11.75 18.46
CA ARG A 87 -2.56 12.49 18.52
C ARG A 87 -2.58 13.51 19.64
N SER A 88 -2.11 13.16 20.83
CA SER A 88 -2.02 14.06 21.97
C SER A 88 -1.13 15.27 21.66
N ARG A 89 0.03 15.03 21.03
CA ARG A 89 0.98 16.09 20.61
C ARG A 89 0.36 17.02 19.59
N LEU A 90 -0.27 16.47 18.54
CA LEU A 90 -0.89 17.24 17.47
C LEU A 90 -2.12 18.03 17.94
N ALA A 91 -2.89 17.49 18.88
CA ALA A 91 -4.07 18.16 19.44
C ALA A 91 -3.71 19.49 20.13
N ALA A 92 -2.53 19.59 20.76
CA ALA A 92 -2.04 20.84 21.34
C ALA A 92 -1.84 21.97 20.31
N TYR A 93 -1.75 21.63 19.03
CA TYR A 93 -1.64 22.57 17.90
C TYR A 93 -2.93 22.65 17.08
N GLY A 94 -4.04 22.09 17.57
CA GLY A 94 -5.31 22.06 16.84
C GLY A 94 -5.26 21.18 15.59
N ILE A 95 -4.39 20.16 15.54
CA ILE A 95 -4.26 19.23 14.43
C ILE A 95 -4.84 17.88 14.84
N THR A 96 -5.60 17.26 13.93
CA THR A 96 -6.26 15.97 14.13
C THR A 96 -5.86 14.97 13.04
N LEU A 97 -5.87 13.67 13.40
CA LEU A 97 -5.56 12.55 12.53
C LEU A 97 -6.77 11.64 12.38
N HIS A 98 -7.11 11.29 11.14
CA HIS A 98 -8.24 10.45 10.81
C HIS A 98 -7.83 9.26 9.94
N GLU A 99 -8.23 8.06 10.33
CA GLU A 99 -8.17 6.83 9.52
C GLU A 99 -9.28 6.83 8.47
N THR A 100 -9.48 7.93 7.75
CA THR A 100 -10.50 8.01 6.70
C THR A 100 -9.88 7.55 5.38
N PRO A 101 -10.43 6.54 4.68
CA PRO A 101 -9.77 6.02 3.48
C PRO A 101 -9.75 7.01 2.32
N VAL A 102 -10.75 7.90 2.25
CA VAL A 102 -10.82 8.98 1.25
C VAL A 102 -11.12 10.33 1.92
N ASP A 103 -10.20 11.26 1.75
CA ASP A 103 -10.39 12.66 2.11
C ASP A 103 -11.47 13.29 1.20
N ARG A 104 -12.53 13.81 1.81
CA ARG A 104 -13.69 14.39 1.10
C ARG A 104 -13.50 15.85 0.71
N ARG A 105 -12.40 16.49 1.11
CA ARG A 105 -12.10 17.87 0.73
C ARG A 105 -11.91 17.98 -0.79
N PRO A 106 -12.54 18.98 -1.45
CA PRO A 106 -12.49 19.10 -2.91
C PRO A 106 -11.11 19.55 -3.40
N ASP A 107 -10.40 20.38 -2.64
CA ASP A 107 -9.10 20.93 -2.99
C ASP A 107 -8.03 20.54 -1.96
N VAL A 108 -7.36 19.41 -2.23
CA VAL A 108 -6.15 19.00 -1.50
C VAL A 108 -4.94 19.28 -2.40
N PRO A 109 -4.02 20.18 -2.03
CA PRO A 109 -2.88 20.56 -2.84
C PRO A 109 -1.83 19.45 -2.92
N LEU A 110 -0.98 19.50 -3.94
CA LEU A 110 0.26 18.72 -3.93
C LEU A 110 1.24 19.42 -3.00
N GLN A 111 1.53 18.82 -1.85
CA GLN A 111 2.44 19.38 -0.86
C GLN A 111 3.87 18.87 -1.02
N LEU A 112 4.05 17.62 -1.43
CA LEU A 112 5.37 17.09 -1.78
C LEU A 112 5.69 17.40 -3.24
N THR A 113 6.52 18.42 -3.45
CA THR A 113 6.84 18.96 -4.79
C THR A 113 8.24 18.56 -5.27
N SER A 114 8.76 17.41 -4.81
CA SER A 114 10.00 16.88 -5.40
C SER A 114 9.79 16.56 -6.89
N PRO A 115 10.85 16.54 -7.72
CA PRO A 115 10.73 16.26 -9.16
C PRO A 115 9.93 15.00 -9.46
N ARG A 116 10.15 13.94 -8.66
CA ARG A 116 9.41 12.67 -8.72
C ARG A 116 7.89 12.86 -8.64
N TYR A 117 7.40 13.57 -7.62
CA TYR A 117 5.96 13.72 -7.39
C TYR A 117 5.30 14.68 -8.39
N VAL A 118 6.04 15.70 -8.84
CA VAL A 118 5.60 16.58 -9.92
C VAL A 118 5.43 15.79 -11.22
N ALA A 119 6.44 14.99 -11.60
CA ALA A 119 6.39 14.15 -12.80
C ALA A 119 5.28 13.09 -12.73
N MET A 120 5.11 12.44 -11.57
CA MET A 120 4.05 11.47 -11.36
C MET A 120 2.67 12.08 -11.54
N GLN A 121 2.42 13.25 -10.96
CA GLN A 121 1.15 13.93 -11.13
C GLN A 121 0.92 14.35 -12.59
N GLN A 122 1.93 14.94 -13.24
CA GLN A 122 1.82 15.33 -14.65
C GLN A 122 1.51 14.13 -15.55
N HIS A 123 2.10 12.97 -15.27
CA HIS A 123 1.79 11.73 -15.98
C HIS A 123 0.34 11.28 -15.72
N LEU A 124 -0.06 11.18 -14.45
CA LEU A 124 -1.38 10.68 -14.08
C LEU A 124 -2.52 11.61 -14.52
N ASP A 125 -2.32 12.93 -14.51
CA ASP A 125 -3.32 13.90 -14.99
C ASP A 125 -3.64 13.72 -16.48
N ARG A 126 -2.72 13.17 -17.30
CA ARG A 126 -2.98 12.86 -18.72
C ARG A 126 -3.90 11.66 -18.91
N ILE A 127 -3.97 10.78 -17.91
CA ILE A 127 -4.74 9.52 -17.97
C ILE A 127 -6.13 9.71 -17.38
N GLY A 128 -6.27 10.58 -16.38
CA GLY A 128 -7.56 10.96 -15.83
C GLY A 128 -7.48 11.51 -14.40
N PRO A 129 -8.64 11.79 -13.77
CA PRO A 129 -8.69 12.44 -12.46
C PRO A 129 -8.33 11.50 -11.29
N ALA A 130 -8.31 10.19 -11.51
CA ALA A 130 -8.11 9.19 -10.45
C ALA A 130 -6.73 9.28 -9.81
N GLY A 131 -5.66 9.43 -10.60
CA GLY A 131 -4.31 9.45 -10.07
C GLY A 131 -4.03 10.64 -9.14
N ARG A 132 -4.56 11.82 -9.46
CA ARG A 132 -4.50 12.97 -8.56
C ARG A 132 -5.25 12.72 -7.24
N ARG A 133 -6.42 12.07 -7.29
CA ARG A 133 -7.16 11.68 -6.09
C ARG A 133 -6.40 10.65 -5.27
N MET A 134 -5.82 9.62 -5.89
CA MET A 134 -4.97 8.64 -5.22
C MET A 134 -3.82 9.33 -4.48
N MET A 135 -3.05 10.17 -5.18
CA MET A 135 -1.88 10.83 -4.61
C MET A 135 -2.20 11.74 -3.42
N ARG A 136 -3.37 12.39 -3.45
CA ARG A 136 -3.64 13.52 -2.57
C ARG A 136 -4.79 13.31 -1.62
N ARG A 137 -5.59 12.26 -1.77
CA ARG A 137 -6.85 12.10 -1.03
C ARG A 137 -7.10 10.69 -0.52
N THR A 138 -6.22 9.72 -0.75
CA THR A 138 -6.41 8.38 -0.16
C THR A 138 -5.51 8.15 1.04
N ALA A 139 -5.98 7.36 1.99
CA ALA A 139 -5.18 6.83 3.09
C ALA A 139 -5.36 5.31 3.18
N SER A 140 -4.28 4.59 3.49
CA SER A 140 -4.24 3.13 3.60
C SER A 140 -3.67 2.62 4.93
N THR A 141 -3.99 1.35 5.23
CA THR A 141 -3.21 0.54 6.18
C THR A 141 -2.46 -0.49 5.34
N GLN A 142 -1.13 -0.50 5.43
CA GLN A 142 -0.30 -1.46 4.71
C GLN A 142 0.31 -2.43 5.73
N VAL A 143 0.23 -3.73 5.45
CA VAL A 143 0.79 -4.77 6.33
C VAL A 143 1.97 -5.42 5.63
N CYS A 144 3.13 -5.38 6.29
CA CYS A 144 4.40 -5.87 5.78
C CYS A 144 4.75 -7.19 6.47
N LEU A 145 4.79 -8.29 5.70
CA LEU A 145 4.98 -9.66 6.19
C LEU A 145 6.25 -10.24 5.59
N ASP A 146 7.13 -10.80 6.43
CA ASP A 146 8.31 -11.53 5.98
C ASP A 146 7.99 -12.59 4.90
N TRP A 147 8.86 -12.65 3.91
CA TRP A 147 8.76 -13.49 2.73
C TRP A 147 9.77 -14.64 2.77
N TRP A 148 9.30 -15.87 2.54
CA TRP A 148 10.15 -17.07 2.67
C TRP A 148 10.87 -17.47 1.37
N PRO A 149 12.01 -18.18 1.49
CA PRO A 149 12.69 -18.74 0.33
C PRO A 149 11.97 -19.96 -0.25
N GLY A 150 12.20 -20.23 -1.53
CA GLY A 150 11.79 -21.48 -2.17
C GLY A 150 10.29 -21.53 -2.51
N PRO A 151 9.73 -22.74 -2.68
CA PRO A 151 8.33 -22.94 -3.05
C PRO A 151 7.33 -22.29 -2.08
N ASP A 152 7.62 -22.28 -0.77
CA ASP A 152 6.71 -21.69 0.21
C ASP A 152 6.57 -20.18 0.06
N GLY A 153 7.64 -19.48 -0.35
CA GLY A 153 7.53 -18.09 -0.76
C GLY A 153 6.58 -17.96 -1.94
N ILE A 154 6.77 -18.73 -3.01
CA ILE A 154 5.87 -18.68 -4.17
C ILE A 154 4.40 -18.89 -3.78
N GLU A 155 4.11 -19.81 -2.85
CA GLU A 155 2.76 -19.96 -2.27
C GLU A 155 2.28 -18.67 -1.56
N GLN A 156 3.13 -18.05 -0.72
CA GLN A 156 2.83 -16.77 -0.05
C GLN A 156 2.48 -15.65 -1.05
N TRP A 157 3.14 -15.60 -2.21
CA TRP A 157 2.90 -14.53 -3.20
C TRP A 157 1.58 -14.75 -3.89
N ARG A 158 1.34 -16.00 -4.30
CA ARG A 158 0.11 -16.38 -4.98
C ARG A 158 -1.09 -16.20 -4.05
N VAL A 159 -1.00 -16.67 -2.80
CA VAL A 159 -2.14 -16.58 -1.87
C VAL A 159 -2.50 -15.13 -1.54
N LEU A 160 -1.53 -14.24 -1.30
CA LEU A 160 -1.83 -12.84 -0.98
C LEU A 160 -2.47 -12.10 -2.15
N ASN A 161 -2.01 -12.35 -3.37
CA ASN A 161 -2.61 -11.75 -4.56
C ASN A 161 -4.01 -12.32 -4.82
N LEU A 162 -4.17 -13.65 -4.80
CA LEU A 162 -5.45 -14.35 -5.06
C LEU A 162 -6.52 -14.05 -4.00
N ALA A 163 -6.14 -13.98 -2.72
CA ALA A 163 -7.05 -13.62 -1.64
C ALA A 163 -7.32 -12.10 -1.57
N GLY A 164 -6.53 -11.29 -2.28
CA GLY A 164 -6.58 -9.82 -2.25
C GLY A 164 -7.99 -9.24 -2.42
N PRO A 165 -8.77 -9.62 -3.46
CA PRO A 165 -10.14 -9.15 -3.63
C PRO A 165 -11.03 -9.45 -2.42
N LEU A 166 -10.94 -10.67 -1.87
CA LEU A 166 -11.76 -11.09 -0.72
C LEU A 166 -11.40 -10.32 0.54
N LEU A 167 -10.12 -10.10 0.78
CA LEU A 167 -9.62 -9.31 1.90
C LEU A 167 -10.01 -7.84 1.76
N ALA A 168 -9.87 -7.25 0.56
CA ALA A 168 -10.31 -5.89 0.28
C ALA A 168 -11.82 -5.72 0.51
N ALA A 169 -12.63 -6.70 0.10
CA ALA A 169 -14.07 -6.70 0.35
C ALA A 169 -14.41 -6.83 1.84
N ARG A 170 -13.71 -7.72 2.57
CA ARG A 170 -13.94 -7.96 4.00
C ARG A 170 -13.61 -6.75 4.87
N PHE A 171 -12.58 -6.00 4.49
CA PHE A 171 -12.07 -4.86 5.25
C PHE A 171 -12.35 -3.51 4.57
N THR A 172 -13.30 -3.46 3.62
CA THR A 172 -13.71 -2.20 3.01
C THR A 172 -14.37 -1.30 4.04
N ARG A 173 -13.98 -0.03 4.05
CA ARG A 173 -14.59 1.03 4.85
C ARG A 173 -15.11 2.14 3.96
N ASP A 174 -14.47 2.34 2.81
CA ASP A 174 -14.91 3.26 1.78
C ASP A 174 -14.58 2.69 0.41
N ARG A 175 -15.62 2.32 -0.31
CA ARG A 175 -15.50 1.71 -1.63
C ARG A 175 -14.88 2.65 -2.68
N GLU A 176 -14.94 3.97 -2.45
CA GLU A 176 -14.36 4.94 -3.36
C GLU A 176 -12.84 4.80 -3.46
N ARG A 177 -12.15 4.40 -2.38
CA ARG A 177 -10.68 4.24 -2.42
C ARG A 177 -10.27 3.15 -3.41
N LEU A 178 -10.91 1.98 -3.38
CA LEU A 178 -10.61 0.91 -4.33
C LEU A 178 -10.93 1.33 -5.76
N ALA A 179 -12.09 1.96 -5.99
CA ALA A 179 -12.46 2.47 -7.31
C ALA A 179 -11.43 3.48 -7.86
N ILE A 180 -10.92 4.38 -7.00
CA ILE A 180 -9.81 5.28 -7.36
C ILE A 180 -8.61 4.47 -7.83
N TRP A 181 -8.14 3.49 -7.05
CA TRP A 181 -6.97 2.67 -7.37
C TRP A 181 -7.11 1.85 -8.66
N LEU A 182 -8.30 1.31 -8.94
CA LEU A 182 -8.60 0.60 -10.18
C LEU A 182 -8.57 1.53 -11.40
N ALA A 183 -8.90 2.82 -11.21
CA ALA A 183 -8.95 3.83 -12.26
C ALA A 183 -7.66 4.67 -12.42
N VAL A 184 -6.63 4.51 -11.58
CA VAL A 184 -5.39 5.32 -11.63
C VAL A 184 -4.66 5.12 -12.96
N ASP A 185 -4.07 3.93 -13.13
CA ASP A 185 -3.32 3.52 -14.32
C ASP A 185 -3.09 2.00 -14.23
N PRO A 186 -3.88 1.19 -14.96
CA PRO A 186 -3.75 -0.27 -14.96
C PRO A 186 -2.38 -0.81 -15.43
N ALA A 187 -1.56 0.00 -16.11
CA ALA A 187 -0.22 -0.39 -16.49
C ALA A 187 0.75 -0.40 -15.29
N ARG A 188 0.45 0.36 -14.22
CA ARG A 188 1.28 0.43 -12.99
C ARG A 188 0.61 -0.10 -11.73
N THR A 189 -0.70 -0.36 -11.73
CA THR A 189 -1.40 -0.89 -10.54
C THR A 189 -1.61 -2.40 -10.58
N GLY A 190 -1.67 -3.03 -11.75
CA GLY A 190 -1.59 -4.50 -11.85
C GLY A 190 -2.66 -5.29 -11.08
N PHE A 191 -3.89 -4.78 -10.97
CA PHE A 191 -5.05 -5.49 -10.38
C PHE A 191 -5.58 -6.60 -11.32
N ASP A 192 -4.71 -7.52 -11.74
CA ASP A 192 -5.05 -8.67 -12.58
C ASP A 192 -4.05 -9.83 -12.44
N ASP A 193 -4.21 -10.85 -13.27
CA ASP A 193 -3.46 -12.10 -13.19
C ASP A 193 -2.02 -12.01 -13.73
N ARG A 194 -1.56 -10.85 -14.24
CA ARG A 194 -0.27 -10.75 -14.95
C ARG A 194 0.91 -11.11 -14.07
N LEU A 195 0.81 -10.86 -12.76
CA LEU A 195 1.85 -11.11 -11.76
C LEU A 195 1.88 -12.54 -11.22
N LEU A 196 0.92 -13.38 -11.63
CA LEU A 196 0.76 -14.76 -11.17
C LEU A 196 1.15 -15.81 -12.22
N ARG A 197 1.70 -15.38 -13.37
CA ARG A 197 2.09 -16.27 -14.46
C ARG A 197 3.43 -16.94 -14.18
N GLY A 198 3.55 -18.23 -14.51
CA GLY A 198 4.81 -18.97 -14.42
C GLY A 198 5.16 -19.44 -13.00
N THR A 199 6.41 -19.89 -12.83
CA THR A 199 6.90 -20.53 -11.59
C THR A 199 7.76 -19.61 -10.71
N ASP A 200 8.03 -18.38 -11.16
CA ASP A 200 8.81 -17.37 -10.45
C ASP A 200 8.27 -15.97 -10.76
N PRO A 201 8.04 -15.10 -9.75
CA PRO A 201 7.43 -13.79 -9.96
C PRO A 201 8.35 -12.74 -10.59
N VAL A 202 9.68 -12.97 -10.67
CA VAL A 202 10.64 -11.95 -11.16
C VAL A 202 10.37 -11.58 -12.62
N ALA A 203 10.25 -12.57 -13.50
CA ALA A 203 10.04 -12.30 -14.94
C ALA A 203 8.68 -11.63 -15.23
N PRO A 204 7.54 -12.11 -14.68
CA PRO A 204 6.26 -11.40 -14.80
C PRO A 204 6.30 -9.97 -14.26
N TYR A 205 6.98 -9.74 -13.14
CA TYR A 205 7.09 -8.42 -12.55
C TYR A 205 8.00 -7.48 -13.38
N ALA A 206 9.08 -7.99 -13.96
CA ALA A 206 9.92 -7.22 -14.90
C ALA A 206 9.15 -6.86 -16.18
N ALA A 207 8.33 -7.78 -16.70
CA ALA A 207 7.44 -7.49 -17.84
C ALA A 207 6.36 -6.46 -17.47
N PHE A 208 5.79 -6.55 -16.27
CA PHE A 208 4.87 -5.55 -15.73
C PHE A 208 5.52 -4.16 -15.66
N ALA A 209 6.73 -4.09 -15.09
CA ALA A 209 7.51 -2.86 -15.01
C ALA A 209 7.84 -2.28 -16.39
N ALA A 210 8.22 -3.12 -17.35
CA ALA A 210 8.53 -2.70 -18.73
C ALA A 210 7.29 -2.22 -19.49
N GLY A 211 6.10 -2.71 -19.13
CA GLY A 211 4.84 -2.29 -19.72
C GLY A 211 4.32 -0.93 -19.23
N ALA A 212 4.88 -0.38 -18.14
CA ALA A 212 4.51 0.92 -17.61
C ALA A 212 5.36 2.04 -18.26
N GLU A 213 4.71 3.16 -18.61
CA GLU A 213 5.40 4.37 -19.09
C GLU A 213 6.35 4.89 -18.01
N VAL A 214 7.60 5.15 -18.42
CA VAL A 214 8.62 5.78 -17.58
C VAL A 214 8.39 7.29 -17.61
N PHE A 215 8.20 7.90 -16.44
CA PHE A 215 8.07 9.36 -16.29
C PHE A 215 9.11 9.97 -15.33
N VAL A 216 10.00 9.15 -14.78
CA VAL A 216 11.05 9.57 -13.83
C VAL A 216 12.42 9.46 -14.47
N GLU A 217 13.38 10.25 -13.97
CA GLU A 217 14.73 10.33 -14.54
C GLU A 217 15.77 9.50 -13.76
N GLY A 218 15.48 9.04 -12.53
CA GLY A 218 16.41 8.30 -11.66
C GLY A 218 16.61 6.82 -12.01
N GLY A 219 16.38 6.43 -13.27
CA GLY A 219 16.71 5.11 -13.79
C GLY A 219 15.81 3.96 -13.29
N PRO A 220 16.26 2.69 -13.44
CA PRO A 220 15.40 1.51 -13.24
C PRO A 220 14.82 1.36 -11.83
N ALA A 221 15.61 1.65 -10.80
CA ALA A 221 15.15 1.57 -9.41
C ALA A 221 14.05 2.59 -9.11
N GLU A 222 14.20 3.83 -9.60
CA GLU A 222 13.17 4.83 -9.43
C GLU A 222 11.92 4.46 -10.22
N HIS A 223 12.05 4.00 -11.47
CA HIS A 223 10.91 3.55 -12.29
C HIS A 223 10.10 2.45 -11.58
N VAL A 224 10.77 1.40 -11.10
CA VAL A 224 10.12 0.28 -10.40
C VAL A 224 9.38 0.74 -9.15
N SER A 225 9.88 1.76 -8.44
CA SER A 225 9.20 2.34 -7.29
C SER A 225 7.94 3.16 -7.63
N THR A 226 7.64 3.39 -8.91
CA THR A 226 6.39 4.01 -9.39
C THR A 226 5.31 2.99 -9.79
N LEU A 227 5.56 1.71 -9.51
CA LEU A 227 4.58 0.62 -9.61
C LEU A 227 3.88 0.44 -8.27
N PHE A 228 2.57 0.23 -8.33
CA PHE A 228 1.68 0.16 -7.18
C PHE A 228 0.83 -1.11 -7.22
N PRO A 229 1.43 -2.32 -7.32
CA PRO A 229 0.67 -3.56 -7.28
C PRO A 229 -0.06 -3.72 -5.93
N PRO A 230 -1.18 -4.46 -5.88
CA PRO A 230 -1.90 -4.73 -4.63
C PRO A 230 -1.03 -5.40 -3.56
N VAL A 231 -0.06 -6.21 -3.98
CA VAL A 231 0.97 -6.80 -3.14
C VAL A 231 2.34 -6.42 -3.71
N ARG A 232 3.16 -5.71 -2.93
CA ARG A 232 4.46 -5.20 -3.40
C ARG A 232 5.62 -5.94 -2.73
N PRO A 233 6.57 -6.48 -3.50
CA PRO A 233 7.77 -7.12 -2.97
C PRO A 233 8.83 -6.08 -2.58
N ARG A 234 9.47 -6.26 -1.42
CA ARG A 234 10.45 -5.32 -0.84
C ARG A 234 11.70 -6.03 -0.31
N GLY A 235 12.20 -6.97 -1.10
CA GLY A 235 13.29 -7.87 -0.74
C GLY A 235 12.80 -8.91 0.27
N ARG A 236 12.91 -8.60 1.55
CA ARG A 236 12.66 -9.54 2.66
C ARG A 236 11.19 -9.70 3.05
N TYR A 237 10.31 -8.83 2.58
CA TYR A 237 8.90 -8.85 2.94
C TYR A 237 8.01 -8.56 1.74
N LEU A 238 6.75 -8.98 1.86
CA LEU A 238 5.65 -8.55 1.01
C LEU A 238 4.80 -7.52 1.75
N GLU A 239 4.43 -6.47 1.05
CA GLU A 239 3.61 -5.38 1.55
C GLU A 239 2.22 -5.47 0.91
N VAL A 240 1.19 -5.63 1.74
CA VAL A 240 -0.23 -5.65 1.34
C VAL A 240 -0.76 -4.22 1.31
N ARG A 241 -1.19 -3.72 0.15
CA ARG A 241 -1.49 -2.29 -0.09
C ARG A 241 -2.95 -1.96 -0.42
N PHE A 242 -3.77 -2.98 -0.67
CA PHE A 242 -5.15 -2.76 -1.13
C PHE A 242 -6.13 -2.39 -0.01
N LEU A 243 -5.75 -2.52 1.26
CA LEU A 243 -6.63 -2.24 2.40
C LEU A 243 -6.85 -0.74 2.59
N ASP A 244 -8.10 -0.37 2.88
CA ASP A 244 -8.43 0.98 3.34
C ASP A 244 -7.71 1.30 4.65
N ALA A 245 -7.50 2.58 4.98
CA ALA A 245 -7.06 2.96 6.32
C ALA A 245 -8.04 2.37 7.36
N GLN A 246 -7.53 1.50 8.22
CA GLN A 246 -8.28 0.77 9.23
C GLN A 246 -8.20 1.48 10.58
N PRO A 247 -9.29 1.48 11.37
CA PRO A 247 -9.22 1.97 12.72
C PRO A 247 -8.52 0.94 13.61
N PRO A 248 -7.97 1.34 14.76
CA PRO A 248 -7.16 0.46 15.58
C PRO A 248 -7.86 -0.84 15.98
N GLU A 249 -9.16 -0.82 16.25
CA GLU A 249 -9.96 -1.98 16.66
C GLU A 249 -10.06 -3.09 15.59
N ALA A 250 -9.89 -2.76 14.30
CA ALA A 250 -9.94 -3.75 13.22
C ALA A 250 -8.57 -4.40 12.93
N LEU A 251 -7.48 -3.79 13.40
CA LEU A 251 -6.13 -4.19 13.01
C LEU A 251 -5.74 -5.59 13.48
N ASP A 252 -6.20 -6.02 14.66
CA ASP A 252 -5.90 -7.38 15.15
C ASP A 252 -6.51 -8.45 14.23
N GLU A 253 -7.72 -8.20 13.71
CA GLU A 253 -8.36 -9.10 12.73
C GLU A 253 -7.63 -9.10 11.39
N VAL A 254 -7.28 -7.91 10.89
CA VAL A 254 -6.54 -7.75 9.62
C VAL A 254 -5.20 -8.47 9.67
N VAL A 255 -4.40 -8.20 10.70
CA VAL A 255 -3.08 -8.81 10.87
C VAL A 255 -3.22 -10.32 11.05
N GLY A 256 -4.12 -10.78 11.93
CA GLY A 256 -4.33 -12.22 12.15
C GLY A 256 -4.78 -12.98 10.91
N ALA A 257 -5.62 -12.38 10.06
CA ALA A 257 -6.02 -12.96 8.78
C ALA A 257 -4.82 -13.12 7.82
N LEU A 258 -3.98 -12.08 7.72
CA LEU A 258 -2.80 -12.09 6.86
C LEU A 258 -1.71 -13.04 7.39
N GLU A 259 -1.48 -13.08 8.70
CA GLU A 259 -0.54 -14.02 9.32
C GLU A 259 -0.96 -15.46 9.09
N ARG A 260 -2.26 -15.80 9.20
CA ARG A 260 -2.76 -17.13 8.86
C ARG A 260 -2.53 -17.49 7.40
N LEU A 261 -2.73 -16.55 6.48
CA LEU A 261 -2.44 -16.79 5.06
C LEU A 261 -0.93 -16.96 4.79
N MET A 262 -0.08 -16.26 5.54
CA MET A 262 1.37 -16.25 5.29
C MET A 262 2.11 -17.38 6.00
N TYR A 263 1.74 -17.70 7.24
CA TYR A 263 2.58 -18.48 8.16
C TYR A 263 1.93 -19.76 8.70
N ASP A 264 0.64 -20.00 8.43
CA ASP A 264 0.01 -21.32 8.60
C ASP A 264 0.01 -22.07 7.27
N ASP A 265 0.92 -23.04 7.13
CA ASP A 265 1.11 -23.81 5.91
C ASP A 265 -0.15 -24.58 5.47
N ALA A 266 -0.90 -25.13 6.42
CA ALA A 266 -2.10 -25.91 6.10
C ALA A 266 -3.23 -24.99 5.62
N HIS A 267 -3.42 -23.87 6.31
CA HIS A 267 -4.40 -22.87 5.92
C HIS A 267 -4.06 -22.24 4.56
N ARG A 268 -2.81 -21.79 4.38
CA ARG A 268 -2.31 -21.19 3.14
C ARG A 268 -2.58 -22.08 1.93
N ARG A 269 -2.19 -23.36 2.00
CA ARG A 269 -2.34 -24.30 0.87
C ARG A 269 -3.80 -24.63 0.58
N ASN A 270 -4.66 -24.68 1.61
CA ASN A 270 -6.09 -24.90 1.43
C ASN A 270 -6.76 -23.70 0.72
N VAL A 271 -6.47 -22.48 1.19
CA VAL A 271 -6.96 -21.25 0.56
C VAL A 271 -6.46 -21.14 -0.87
N LEU A 272 -5.16 -21.39 -1.11
CA LEU A 272 -4.58 -21.35 -2.45
C LEU A 272 -5.33 -22.30 -3.40
N ARG A 273 -5.50 -23.58 -3.02
CA ARG A 273 -6.24 -24.56 -3.82
C ARG A 273 -7.67 -24.11 -4.15
N SER A 274 -8.33 -23.41 -3.23
CA SER A 274 -9.68 -22.91 -3.41
C SER A 274 -9.77 -21.71 -4.36
N LEU A 275 -8.66 -20.98 -4.57
CA LEU A 275 -8.62 -19.75 -5.36
C LEU A 275 -7.84 -19.88 -6.68
N GLU A 276 -7.15 -21.00 -6.93
CA GLU A 276 -6.26 -21.17 -8.08
C GLU A 276 -6.93 -21.02 -9.46
N THR A 277 -8.26 -21.21 -9.54
CA THR A 277 -9.03 -21.05 -10.78
C THR A 277 -9.71 -19.68 -10.90
N ALA A 278 -9.55 -18.79 -9.92
CA ALA A 278 -10.18 -17.47 -9.95
C ALA A 278 -9.47 -16.54 -10.94
N SER A 279 -10.24 -15.73 -11.67
CA SER A 279 -9.67 -14.57 -12.37
C SER A 279 -9.60 -13.38 -11.42
N LEU A 280 -8.40 -12.86 -11.17
CA LEU A 280 -8.22 -11.64 -10.38
C LEU A 280 -8.86 -10.44 -11.04
N ARG A 281 -8.71 -10.32 -12.37
CA ARG A 281 -9.32 -9.21 -13.11
C ARG A 281 -10.83 -9.15 -12.90
N GLU A 282 -11.50 -10.29 -12.99
CA GLU A 282 -12.94 -10.37 -12.79
C GLU A 282 -13.31 -10.12 -11.33
N SER A 283 -12.53 -10.65 -10.39
CA SER A 283 -12.78 -10.51 -8.96
C SER A 283 -12.62 -9.06 -8.49
N TRP A 284 -11.55 -8.36 -8.89
CA TRP A 284 -11.37 -6.92 -8.65
C TRP A 284 -12.44 -6.08 -9.35
N GLY A 285 -12.78 -6.40 -10.61
CA GLY A 285 -13.81 -5.68 -11.34
C GLY A 285 -15.24 -5.90 -10.81
N ALA A 286 -15.52 -7.06 -10.20
CA ALA A 286 -16.79 -7.31 -9.54
C ALA A 286 -16.96 -6.43 -8.29
N LEU A 287 -15.89 -6.24 -7.53
CA LEU A 287 -15.90 -5.33 -6.38
C LEU A 287 -16.20 -3.90 -6.81
N ASP A 288 -15.66 -3.44 -7.94
CA ASP A 288 -15.96 -2.10 -8.48
C ASP A 288 -17.43 -1.96 -8.90
N ARG A 289 -18.00 -2.96 -9.60
CA ARG A 289 -19.37 -2.89 -10.12
C ARG A 289 -20.46 -2.94 -9.04
N VAL A 290 -20.23 -3.64 -7.93
CA VAL A 290 -21.16 -3.65 -6.78
C VAL A 290 -21.17 -2.30 -6.04
N VAL A 291 -20.27 -1.37 -6.40
CA VAL A 291 -20.14 -0.03 -5.79
C VAL A 291 -20.83 1.04 -6.61
N ALA A 292 -21.00 0.82 -7.92
CA ALA A 292 -21.67 1.76 -8.83
C ALA A 292 -23.21 1.62 -8.86
N ALA A 293 -23.77 0.65 -8.13
CA ALA A 293 -25.21 0.39 -7.97
C ALA A 293 -25.66 0.72 -6.55
#